data_AF-A0A3D1S6A4-F1
#
_entry.id   AF-A0A3D1S6A4-F1
#
_cell.length_a   1.000
_cell.length_b   1.000
_cell.length_c   1.000
_cell.angle_alpha   90.00
_cell.angle_beta   90.00
_cell.angle_gamma   90.00
#
_symmetry.space_group_name_H-M   'P 1'
#
loop_
_entity.id
_entity.type
_entity.pdbx_description
1 polymer ?
#
loop_
_entity_poly.entity_id
_entity_poly.type
_entity_poly.pdbx_seq_one_letter_code
_entity_poly.pdbx_strand_id
1 'polypeptide(L)' 'MSTFLIADDHPLFREALQAALNPFFDDMKIIESDSLSTTLKAIKNHPEIDLILLDLNMPGSDNYYGLTS' A
#
# COMPACT_ATOMS: atom_id res chain seq x y z
N MET A 1 -9.08 13.07 -7.27
CA MET A 1 -9.10 11.96 -6.32
C MET A 1 -7.79 11.20 -6.46
N SER A 2 -6.94 11.24 -5.44
CA SER A 2 -5.66 10.50 -5.43
C SER A 2 -5.87 9.12 -4.83
N THR A 3 -5.37 8.07 -5.48
CA THR A 3 -5.53 6.69 -5.00
C THR A 3 -4.19 6.14 -4.53
N PHE A 4 -4.11 5.80 -3.25
CA PHE A 4 -2.90 5.25 -2.64
C PHE A 4 -3.12 3.80 -2.22
N LEU A 5 -2.08 2.99 -2.34
CA LEU A 5 -2.02 1.63 -1.81
C LEU A 5 -1.05 1.61 -0.62
N ILE A 6 -1.56 1.26 0.56
CA ILE A 6 -0.73 1.01 1.75
C ILE A 6 -0.64 -0.51 1.94
N ALA A 7 0.54 -1.04 1.69
CA ALA A 7 0.85 -2.46 1.86
C ALA A 7 1.69 -2.63 3.12
N ASP A 8 1.05 -3.02 4.22
CA ASP A 8 1.66 -3.21 5.55
C ASP A 8 0.83 -4.24 6.34
N ASP A 9 1.47 -5.19 7.01
CA ASP A 9 0.78 -6.21 7.81
C ASP A 9 0.40 -5.73 9.22
N HIS A 10 0.85 -4.54 9.64
CA HIS A 10 0.57 -3.92 10.93
C HIS A 10 -0.56 -2.88 10.84
N PRO A 11 -1.72 -3.12 11.48
CA PRO A 11 -2.85 -2.17 11.46
C PRO A 11 -2.48 -0.76 11.97
N LEU A 12 -1.63 -0.67 13.00
CA LEU A 12 -1.19 0.61 13.57
C LEU A 12 -0.45 1.49 12.56
N PHE A 13 0.39 0.88 11.71
CA PHE A 13 1.14 1.62 10.69
C PHE A 13 0.21 2.13 9.60
N ARG A 14 -0.79 1.34 9.18
CA ARG A 14 -1.78 1.77 8.20
C ARG A 14 -2.56 2.99 8.68
N GLU A 15 -3.04 2.96 9.92
CA GLU A 15 -3.75 4.09 10.53
C GLU A 15 -2.85 5.34 10.63
N ALA A 16 -1.59 5.18 11.04
CA ALA A 16 -0.65 6.29 11.17
C ALA A 16 -0.34 6.95 9.81
N LEU A 17 -0.11 6.14 8.77
CA LEU A 17 0.14 6.62 7.42
C LEU A 17 -1.08 7.33 6.83
N GLN A 18 -2.27 6.77 7.01
CA GLN A 18 -3.51 7.43 6.60
C GLN A 18 -3.68 8.78 7.30
N ALA A 19 -3.49 8.84 8.61
CA ALA A 19 -3.58 10.07 9.39
C ALA A 19 -2.53 11.11 8.95
N ALA A 20 -1.32 10.67 8.59
CA ALA A 20 -0.26 11.54 8.09
C ALA A 20 -0.57 12.11 6.70
N LEU A 21 -1.28 11.36 5.84
CA LEU A 21 -1.61 11.78 4.47
C LEU A 21 -2.87 12.65 4.39
N ASN A 22 -3.85 12.42 5.25
CA ASN A 22 -5.13 13.15 5.28
C ASN A 22 -5.01 14.70 5.17
N PRO A 23 -4.06 15.39 5.83
CA PRO A 23 -3.94 16.84 5.73
C PRO A 23 -3.48 17.37 4.36
N PHE A 24 -2.94 16.50 3.50
CA PHE A 24 -2.32 16.90 2.23
C PHE A 24 -3.21 16.62 1.01
N PHE A 25 -4.27 15.81 1.18
CA PHE A 25 -5.12 15.37 0.08
C PHE A 25 -6.60 15.48 0.48
N ASP A 26 -7.34 16.38 -0.18
CA ASP A 26 -8.76 16.62 0.12
C ASP A 26 -9.68 15.47 -0.30
N ASP A 27 -9.25 14.63 -1.26
CA ASP A 27 -10.04 13.55 -1.84
C ASP A 27 -9.13 12.35 -2.15
N MET A 28 -8.80 11.60 -1.09
CA MET A 28 -7.88 10.48 -1.10
C MET A 28 -8.62 9.16 -0.90
N LYS A 29 -8.36 8.19 -1.77
CA LYS A 29 -8.76 6.80 -1.61
C LYS A 29 -7.58 5.96 -1.16
N ILE A 30 -7.75 5.24 -0.07
CA ILE A 30 -6.76 4.28 0.40
C ILE A 30 -7.24 2.87 0.08
N ILE A 31 -6.35 2.11 -0.52
CA ILE A 31 -6.45 0.67 -0.69
C ILE A 31 -5.41 0.04 0.24
N GLU A 32 -5.79 -1.01 0.96
CA GLU A 32 -4.90 -1.68 1.92
C GLU A 32 -4.57 -3.09 1.45
N SER A 33 -3.36 -3.54 1.78
CA SER A 33 -2.94 -4.93 1.64
C SER A 33 -2.01 -5.32 2.78
N ASP A 34 -1.96 -6.62 3.07
CA ASP A 34 -1.30 -7.23 4.23
C ASP A 34 -0.21 -8.25 3.86
N SER A 35 -0.01 -8.49 2.56
CA SER A 35 0.98 -9.42 2.03
C SER A 35 1.35 -9.05 0.61
N LEU A 36 2.52 -9.49 0.13
CA LEU A 36 2.93 -9.21 -1.25
C LEU A 36 1.90 -9.72 -2.27
N SER A 37 1.25 -10.85 -1.98
CA SER A 37 0.23 -11.44 -2.84
C SER A 37 -1.04 -10.58 -2.95
N THR A 38 -1.49 -9.99 -1.85
CA THR A 38 -2.66 -9.09 -1.84
C THR A 38 -2.31 -7.75 -2.47
N THR A 39 -1.09 -7.25 -2.25
CA THR A 39 -0.54 -6.04 -2.90
C THR A 39 -0.53 -6.17 -4.43
N LEU A 40 0.03 -7.26 -4.97
CA LEU A 40 0.08 -7.47 -6.42
C LEU A 40 -1.32 -7.60 -7.05
N LYS A 41 -2.28 -8.20 -6.32
CA LYS A 41 -3.68 -8.25 -6.76
C LYS A 41 -4.32 -6.86 -6.77
N ALA A 42 -4.07 -6.05 -5.74
CA ALA A 42 -4.58 -4.69 -5.66
C ALA A 42 -4.07 -3.83 -6.83
N ILE A 43 -2.76 -3.90 -7.14
CA ILE A 43 -2.16 -3.19 -8.28
C ILE A 43 -2.84 -3.57 -9.60
N LYS A 44 -3.11 -4.87 -9.82
CA LYS A 44 -3.77 -5.34 -11.05
C LYS A 44 -5.23 -4.89 -11.15
N ASN A 45 -5.94 -4.84 -10.02
CA ASN A 45 -7.36 -4.49 -9.98
C ASN A 45 -7.59 -2.97 -9.98
N HIS A 46 -6.59 -2.20 -9.58
CA HIS A 46 -6.65 -0.75 -9.45
C HIS A 46 -5.54 -0.09 -10.26
N PRO A 47 -5.65 -0.07 -11.61
CA PRO A 47 -4.69 0.61 -12.47
C PRO A 47 -4.64 2.12 -12.23
N GLU A 48 -5.61 2.69 -11.50
CA GLU A 48 -5.69 4.09 -11.10
C GLU A 48 -4.80 4.47 -9.90
N ILE A 49 -4.03 3.54 -9.31
CA ILE A 49 -3.16 3.83 -8.17
C ILE A 49 -2.04 4.81 -8.57
N ASP A 50 -1.91 5.90 -7.81
CA ASP A 50 -0.89 6.94 -8.02
C ASP A 50 0.39 6.69 -7.21
N LEU A 51 0.27 6.06 -6.03
CA LEU A 51 1.38 5.82 -5.10
C LEU A 51 1.17 4.51 -4.33
N ILE A 52 2.27 3.79 -4.11
CA ILE A 52 2.31 2.59 -3.28
C ILE A 52 3.30 2.81 -2.14
N LEU A 53 2.82 2.69 -0.90
CA LEU A 53 3.64 2.60 0.30
C LEU A 53 3.78 1.12 0.66
N LEU A 54 4.97 0.58 0.44
CA LEU A 54 5.25 -0.85 0.57
C LEU A 54 6.15 -1.12 1.78
N ASP A 55 5.63 -1.84 2.76
CA ASP A 55 6.45 -2.48 3.78
C ASP A 55 7.22 -3.68 3.19
N LEU A 56 8.50 -3.75 3.48
CA LEU A 56 9.39 -4.81 3.02
C LEU A 56 9.39 -6.00 3.98
N ASN A 57 8.83 -5.83 5.18
CA ASN A 57 8.78 -6.84 6.22
C ASN A 57 7.39 -7.51 6.34
N MET A 58 6.75 -7.76 5.21
CA MET A 58 5.46 -8.46 5.16
C MET A 58 5.59 -9.92 4.69
N PRO A 59 4.63 -10.79 5.04
CA PRO A 59 4.57 -12.15 4.52
C PRO A 59 4.63 -12.21 2.98
N GLY A 60 5.58 -13.00 2.46
CA GLY A 60 5.81 -13.16 1.02
C GLY A 60 6.67 -12.06 0.38
N SER A 61 7.13 -11.06 1.14
CA SER A 61 8.10 -10.05 0.70
C SER A 61 9.56 -10.49 0.91
N ASP A 62 9.80 -11.72 1.37
CA ASP A 62 11.14 -12.27 1.59
C ASP A 62 12.03 -12.06 0.35
N ASN A 63 13.26 -11.57 0.54
CA ASN A 63 14.26 -11.30 -0.51
C ASN A 63 13.93 -10.20 -1.55
N TYR A 64 13.04 -9.24 -1.27
CA TYR A 64 12.77 -8.11 -2.18
C TYR A 64 12.27 -8.51 -3.58
N TYR A 65 11.74 -9.74 -3.75
CA TYR A 65 11.31 -10.25 -5.05
C TYR A 65 10.26 -9.34 -5.73
N GLY A 66 9.51 -8.52 -4.96
CA GLY A 66 8.58 -7.53 -5.49
C GLY A 66 9.20 -6.27 -6.12
N LEU A 67 10.51 -6.01 -5.92
CA LEU A 67 11.21 -4.83 -6.44
C LEU A 67 12.22 -5.15 -7.56
N THR A 68 12.74 -6.38 -7.61
CA THR A 68 13.84 -6.77 -8.51
C THR A 68 13.46 -7.75 -9.61
N SER A 69 12.17 -7.98 -9.84
CA SER A 69 11.66 -8.94 -10.84
C SER A 69 10.96 -8.26 -12.01
#